data_AF-A0A8J8A0N7-F1
#
_entry.id   AF-A0A8J8A0N7-F1
#
_cell.length_a   1.000
_cell.length_b   1.000
_cell.length_c   1.000
_cell.angle_alpha   90.00
_cell.angle_beta   90.00
_cell.angle_gamma   90.00
#
_symmetry.space_group_name_H-M   'P 1'
#
loop_
_entity.id
_entity.type
_entity.pdbx_description
1 polymer ?
#
loop_
_entity_poly.entity_id
_entity_poly.type
_entity_poly.pdbx_seq_one_letter_code
_entity_poly.pdbx_strand_id
1 'polypeptide(L)'
;MGADTDDEVRSERYDIHNYIKEVLDKSEFDADENPLEMSDVIRAAASRYVVEGNSDDIADHEYHYITAVRIADNISRSSSVYKETARDMYNEFEESHDDLNDEEIEAMAEDAGKFTIGNNLTVTYSMAYELLDDLMEEAMPLILPEEDRKKAGGTLKSQVNEYFSKQQLLGQCGVVSEETASTIQHIGGIRHDVVHDVEERFTLDTLDGDMDRIDEIPGAVNEVYELVYGEPAYQYVDE
;
A
#
# COMPACT_ATOMS: atom_id res chain seq x y z
N MET A 1 -9.88 36.47 32.11
CA MET A 1 -10.65 35.22 32.21
C MET A 1 -11.18 34.91 30.82
N GLY A 2 -10.72 33.81 30.23
CA GLY A 2 -11.37 33.18 29.07
C GLY A 2 -10.62 33.24 27.73
N ALA A 3 -9.30 33.07 27.68
CA ALA A 3 -8.57 32.92 26.42
C ALA A 3 -7.35 31.98 26.52
N ASP A 4 -7.44 30.93 27.35
CA ASP A 4 -6.33 29.98 27.58
C ASP A 4 -6.77 28.51 27.48
N THR A 5 -7.98 28.20 27.00
CA THR A 5 -8.47 26.80 26.96
C THR A 5 -8.57 26.20 25.56
N ASP A 6 -8.43 26.98 24.48
CA ASP A 6 -8.50 26.42 23.12
C ASP A 6 -7.12 26.03 22.55
N ASP A 7 -6.04 26.66 23.01
CA ASP A 7 -4.66 26.32 22.62
C ASP A 7 -4.08 25.18 23.48
N GLU A 8 -4.46 25.06 24.75
CA GLU A 8 -4.01 23.93 25.60
C GLU A 8 -4.73 22.60 25.26
N VAL A 9 -5.94 22.65 24.69
CA VAL A 9 -6.65 21.45 24.18
C VAL A 9 -6.13 21.02 22.79
N ARG A 10 -5.28 21.84 22.16
CA ARG A 10 -4.61 21.51 20.88
C ARG A 10 -3.32 20.70 21.05
N SER A 11 -2.71 20.75 22.23
CA SER A 11 -1.34 20.32 22.47
C SER A 11 -1.16 18.81 22.72
N GLU A 12 -2.24 18.03 22.73
CA GLU A 12 -2.25 16.55 22.72
C GLU A 12 -3.09 16.01 21.54
N ARG A 13 -3.34 16.85 20.52
CA ARG A 13 -4.13 16.44 19.35
C ARG A 13 -3.39 15.39 18.54
N TYR A 14 -3.87 14.17 18.69
CA TYR A 14 -4.16 13.20 17.64
C TYR A 14 -3.04 12.95 16.63
N ASP A 15 -2.01 12.23 17.03
CA ASP A 15 -1.29 11.39 16.06
C ASP A 15 -2.30 10.43 15.40
N ILE A 16 -2.21 10.24 14.09
CA ILE A 16 -3.15 9.44 13.30
C ILE A 16 -3.39 8.04 13.87
N HIS A 17 -2.38 7.37 14.42
CA HIS A 17 -2.56 6.05 15.01
C HIS A 17 -3.52 6.08 16.20
N ASN A 18 -3.39 7.08 17.06
CA ASN A 18 -4.30 7.29 18.18
C ASN A 18 -5.70 7.67 17.71
N TYR A 19 -5.81 8.48 16.64
CA TYR A 19 -7.10 8.82 16.04
C TYR A 19 -7.83 7.59 15.51
N ILE A 20 -7.14 6.74 14.73
CA ILE A 20 -7.72 5.51 14.19
C ILE A 20 -8.13 4.57 15.32
N LYS A 21 -7.27 4.38 16.33
CA LYS A 21 -7.57 3.55 17.49
C LYS A 21 -8.82 4.04 18.23
N GLU A 22 -8.96 5.34 18.45
CA GLU A 22 -10.17 5.89 19.07
C GLU A 22 -11.44 5.69 18.24
N VAL A 23 -11.33 5.74 16.91
CA VAL A 23 -12.46 5.44 16.03
C VAL A 23 -12.83 3.97 16.14
N LEU A 24 -11.84 3.08 16.08
CA LEU A 24 -12.01 1.63 16.19
C LEU A 24 -12.63 1.23 17.54
N ASP A 25 -12.15 1.77 18.65
CA ASP A 25 -12.69 1.52 20.00
C ASP A 25 -14.17 1.96 20.16
N LYS A 26 -14.64 2.89 19.31
CA LYS A 26 -16.02 3.41 19.33
C LYS A 26 -16.94 2.71 18.33
N SER A 27 -16.41 2.16 17.25
CA SER A 27 -17.16 1.26 16.37
C SER A 27 -17.38 -0.05 17.13
N GLU A 28 -18.61 -0.33 17.52
CA GLU A 28 -19.03 -1.52 18.30
C GLU A 28 -18.87 -2.86 17.54
N PHE A 29 -17.86 -2.98 16.68
CA PHE A 29 -17.64 -4.05 15.72
C PHE A 29 -16.37 -4.85 16.11
N ASP A 30 -16.43 -6.18 15.99
CA ASP A 30 -15.32 -7.09 16.24
C ASP A 30 -14.48 -7.28 14.97
N ALA A 31 -13.28 -6.69 14.94
CA ALA A 31 -12.31 -6.76 13.84
C ALA A 31 -12.15 -8.16 13.24
N ASP A 32 -12.17 -9.19 14.10
CA ASP A 32 -11.97 -10.57 13.72
C ASP A 32 -13.19 -11.15 12.97
N GLU A 33 -14.37 -10.59 13.18
CA GLU A 33 -15.64 -11.07 12.59
C GLU A 33 -15.96 -10.42 11.23
N ASN A 34 -15.52 -9.18 10.95
CA ASN A 34 -15.78 -8.50 9.65
C ASN A 34 -14.59 -7.62 9.17
N PRO A 35 -13.46 -8.22 8.77
CA PRO A 35 -12.22 -7.49 8.41
C PRO A 35 -12.40 -6.46 7.27
N LEU A 36 -13.34 -6.70 6.34
CA LEU A 36 -13.68 -5.74 5.28
C LEU A 36 -14.35 -4.47 5.83
N GLU A 37 -15.24 -4.61 6.81
CA GLU A 37 -15.89 -3.47 7.45
C GLU A 37 -14.86 -2.66 8.25
N MET A 38 -13.90 -3.34 8.89
CA MET A 38 -12.76 -2.68 9.55
C MET A 38 -11.96 -1.81 8.59
N SER A 39 -11.59 -2.36 7.43
CA SER A 39 -10.82 -1.64 6.41
C SER A 39 -11.55 -0.37 5.94
N ASP A 40 -12.87 -0.47 5.72
CA ASP A 40 -13.70 0.69 5.34
C ASP A 40 -13.77 1.76 6.44
N VAL A 41 -13.84 1.35 7.71
CA VAL A 41 -13.80 2.28 8.86
C VAL A 41 -12.45 2.98 8.94
N ILE A 42 -11.34 2.25 8.87
CA ILE A 42 -9.97 2.81 8.90
C ILE A 42 -9.78 3.81 7.77
N ARG A 43 -10.17 3.44 6.55
CA ARG A 43 -10.09 4.32 5.38
C ARG A 43 -10.94 5.59 5.54
N ALA A 44 -12.17 5.45 6.02
CA ALA A 44 -13.05 6.60 6.24
C ALA A 44 -12.48 7.53 7.32
N ALA A 45 -11.88 6.97 8.37
CA ALA A 45 -11.23 7.72 9.42
C ALA A 45 -9.97 8.43 8.91
N ALA A 46 -9.06 7.74 8.20
CA ALA A 46 -7.87 8.35 7.61
C ALA A 46 -8.23 9.52 6.65
N SER A 47 -9.29 9.36 5.85
CA SER A 47 -9.82 10.43 5.00
C SER A 47 -10.32 11.63 5.80
N ARG A 48 -11.10 11.40 6.87
CA ARG A 48 -11.56 12.47 7.77
C ARG A 48 -10.40 13.17 8.46
N TYR A 49 -9.40 12.43 8.92
CA TYR A 49 -8.21 12.97 9.56
C TYR A 49 -7.52 14.00 8.66
N VAL A 50 -7.34 13.70 7.37
CA VAL A 50 -6.77 14.63 6.39
C VAL A 50 -7.65 15.85 6.13
N VAL A 51 -8.97 15.66 6.04
CA VAL A 51 -9.92 16.75 5.71
C VAL A 51 -10.14 17.70 6.89
N GLU A 52 -10.16 17.17 8.10
CA GLU A 52 -10.37 17.91 9.35
C GLU A 52 -9.07 18.50 9.89
N GLY A 53 -7.92 17.87 9.56
CA GLY A 53 -6.59 18.40 9.78
C GLY A 53 -6.28 19.58 8.86
N ASN A 54 -5.47 20.51 9.35
CA ASN A 54 -4.82 21.46 8.46
C ASN A 54 -3.63 20.74 7.81
N SER A 55 -3.45 20.84 6.49
CA SER A 55 -2.37 20.10 5.78
C SER A 55 -0.97 20.43 6.31
N ASP A 56 -0.79 21.63 6.87
CA ASP A 56 0.45 22.10 7.48
C ASP A 56 0.74 21.44 8.85
N ASP A 57 -0.26 20.79 9.45
CA ASP A 57 -0.18 20.19 10.79
C ASP A 57 0.05 18.66 10.74
N ILE A 58 -0.02 18.04 9.55
CA ILE A 58 0.16 16.59 9.37
C ILE A 58 1.63 16.30 9.10
N ALA A 59 2.25 15.47 9.93
CA ALA A 59 3.64 15.08 9.80
C ALA A 59 3.86 13.98 8.74
N ASP A 60 5.09 13.86 8.23
CA ASP A 60 5.42 12.91 7.15
C ASP A 60 5.04 11.44 7.49
N HIS A 61 5.31 11.00 8.72
CA HIS A 61 4.94 9.66 9.19
C HIS A 61 3.43 9.40 9.15
N GLU A 62 2.60 10.43 9.35
CA GLU A 62 1.15 10.30 9.29
C GLU A 62 0.68 10.19 7.82
N TYR A 63 1.32 10.93 6.90
CA TYR A 63 1.10 10.73 5.47
C TYR A 63 1.57 9.35 5.00
N HIS A 64 2.63 8.80 5.57
CA HIS A 64 3.06 7.42 5.29
C HIS A 64 2.00 6.42 5.75
N TYR A 65 1.42 6.59 6.94
CA TYR A 65 0.29 5.78 7.40
C TYR A 65 -0.90 5.86 6.45
N ILE A 66 -1.34 7.09 6.09
CA ILE A 66 -2.47 7.30 5.18
C ILE A 66 -2.22 6.65 3.82
N THR A 67 -1.00 6.79 3.31
CA THR A 67 -0.61 6.22 2.01
C THR A 67 -0.60 4.71 2.07
N ALA A 68 -0.08 4.13 3.16
CA ALA A 68 -0.19 2.71 3.43
C ALA A 68 -1.66 2.31 3.34
N VAL A 69 -2.57 2.90 4.15
CA VAL A 69 -4.04 2.65 4.18
C VAL A 69 -4.66 2.65 2.78
N ARG A 70 -4.30 3.62 1.94
CA ARG A 70 -4.82 3.74 0.58
C ARG A 70 -4.34 2.63 -0.36
N ILE A 71 -3.12 2.13 -0.18
CA ILE A 71 -2.59 1.02 -0.97
C ILE A 71 -3.42 -0.24 -0.71
N ALA A 72 -3.63 -0.64 0.54
CA ALA A 72 -4.39 -1.86 0.83
C ALA A 72 -5.86 -1.75 0.40
N ASP A 73 -6.52 -0.60 0.61
CA ASP A 73 -7.89 -0.39 0.13
C ASP A 73 -8.00 -0.52 -1.39
N ASN A 74 -7.09 0.12 -2.13
CA ASN A 74 -7.11 0.05 -3.59
C ASN A 74 -6.89 -1.38 -4.10
N ILE A 75 -6.04 -2.15 -3.43
CA ILE A 75 -5.79 -3.56 -3.77
C ILE A 75 -7.05 -4.39 -3.55
N SER A 76 -7.62 -4.33 -2.35
CA SER A 76 -8.85 -5.07 -2.01
C SER A 76 -10.00 -4.75 -2.97
N ARG A 77 -10.18 -3.47 -3.31
CA ARG A 77 -11.20 -3.02 -4.25
C ARG A 77 -10.91 -3.45 -5.68
N SER A 78 -9.67 -3.34 -6.13
CA SER A 78 -9.29 -3.76 -7.49
C SER A 78 -9.46 -5.27 -7.65
N SER A 79 -9.07 -6.08 -6.65
CA SER A 79 -9.29 -7.53 -6.63
C SER A 79 -10.78 -7.88 -6.72
N SER A 80 -11.63 -7.17 -5.98
CA SER A 80 -13.09 -7.37 -6.00
C SER A 80 -13.70 -7.01 -7.37
N VAL A 81 -13.37 -5.82 -7.90
CA VAL A 81 -13.86 -5.35 -9.20
C VAL A 81 -13.37 -6.23 -10.35
N TYR A 82 -12.12 -6.69 -10.28
CA TYR A 82 -11.54 -7.63 -11.24
C TYR A 82 -12.35 -8.92 -11.31
N LYS A 83 -12.54 -9.58 -10.16
CA LYS A 83 -13.26 -10.86 -10.07
C LYS A 83 -14.72 -10.74 -10.50
N GLU A 84 -15.39 -9.65 -10.11
CA GLU A 84 -16.77 -9.37 -10.52
C GLU A 84 -16.87 -9.15 -12.04
N THR A 85 -16.03 -8.28 -12.58
CA THR A 85 -16.03 -7.96 -14.02
C THR A 85 -15.68 -9.17 -14.87
N ALA A 86 -14.63 -9.91 -14.52
CA ALA A 86 -14.24 -11.12 -15.25
C ALA A 86 -15.38 -12.15 -15.23
N ARG A 87 -16.02 -12.36 -14.07
CA ARG A 87 -17.15 -13.29 -13.97
C ARG A 87 -18.34 -12.85 -14.83
N ASP A 88 -18.71 -11.58 -14.79
CA ASP A 88 -19.86 -11.07 -15.55
C ASP A 88 -19.61 -11.15 -17.05
N MET A 89 -18.40 -10.81 -17.49
CA MET A 89 -18.00 -10.91 -18.90
C MET A 89 -17.90 -12.36 -19.38
N TYR A 90 -17.43 -13.28 -18.54
CA TYR A 90 -17.44 -14.71 -18.85
C TYR A 90 -18.86 -15.19 -19.16
N ASN A 91 -19.82 -14.90 -18.29
CA ASN A 91 -21.22 -15.30 -18.50
C ASN A 91 -21.81 -14.64 -19.77
N GLU A 92 -21.49 -13.36 -20.01
CA GLU A 92 -21.96 -12.66 -21.21
C GLU A 92 -21.40 -13.29 -22.49
N PHE A 93 -20.12 -13.63 -22.52
CA PHE A 93 -19.48 -14.26 -23.67
C PHE A 93 -19.97 -15.70 -23.90
N GLU A 94 -20.12 -16.50 -22.82
CA GLU A 94 -20.70 -17.84 -22.89
C GLU A 94 -22.13 -17.82 -23.48
N GLU A 95 -22.94 -16.81 -23.14
CA GLU A 95 -24.30 -16.67 -23.66
C GLU A 95 -24.37 -16.13 -25.11
N SER A 96 -23.36 -15.38 -25.55
CA SER A 96 -23.40 -14.62 -26.80
C SER A 96 -22.53 -15.16 -27.93
N HIS A 97 -21.57 -16.04 -27.63
CA HIS A 97 -20.60 -16.57 -28.60
C HIS A 97 -20.60 -18.11 -28.60
N ASP A 98 -21.41 -18.70 -29.48
CA ASP A 98 -21.47 -20.15 -29.68
C ASP A 98 -20.21 -20.75 -30.37
N ASP A 99 -19.33 -19.90 -30.90
CA ASP A 99 -18.16 -20.28 -31.69
C ASP A 99 -16.83 -20.27 -30.90
N LEU A 100 -16.83 -19.69 -29.70
CA LEU A 100 -15.68 -19.67 -28.80
C LEU A 100 -15.69 -20.87 -27.88
N ASN A 101 -14.50 -21.34 -27.48
CA ASN A 101 -14.36 -22.33 -26.43
C ASN A 101 -14.13 -21.67 -25.05
N ASP A 102 -14.25 -22.45 -23.98
CA ASP A 102 -14.15 -21.96 -22.59
C ASP A 102 -12.84 -21.21 -22.31
N GLU A 103 -11.69 -21.64 -22.88
CA GLU A 103 -10.38 -21.00 -22.68
C GLU A 103 -10.32 -19.64 -23.39
N GLU A 104 -10.92 -19.52 -24.58
CA GLU A 104 -11.04 -18.25 -25.30
C GLU A 104 -11.96 -17.27 -24.57
N ILE A 105 -13.06 -17.77 -23.99
CA ILE A 105 -14.00 -16.98 -23.19
C ILE A 105 -13.34 -16.49 -21.90
N GLU A 106 -12.62 -17.38 -21.20
CA GLU A 106 -11.89 -17.05 -19.97
C GLU A 106 -10.84 -15.96 -20.22
N ALA A 107 -10.03 -16.09 -21.26
CA ALA A 107 -9.03 -15.08 -21.62
C ALA A 107 -9.66 -13.71 -21.92
N MET A 108 -10.75 -13.67 -22.71
CA MET A 108 -11.46 -12.41 -23.00
C MET A 108 -12.07 -11.77 -21.76
N ALA A 109 -12.58 -12.59 -20.84
CA ALA A 109 -13.14 -12.13 -19.58
C ALA A 109 -12.06 -11.57 -18.64
N GLU A 110 -10.90 -12.23 -18.54
CA GLU A 110 -9.75 -11.74 -17.78
C GLU A 110 -9.26 -10.39 -18.34
N ASP A 111 -9.12 -10.25 -19.66
CA ASP A 111 -8.71 -9.00 -20.30
C ASP A 111 -9.68 -7.85 -19.98
N ALA A 112 -10.98 -8.11 -19.96
CA ALA A 112 -11.98 -7.11 -19.57
C ALA A 112 -11.84 -6.70 -18.08
N GLY A 113 -11.51 -7.67 -17.21
CA GLY A 113 -11.16 -7.42 -15.82
C GLY A 113 -9.92 -6.52 -15.70
N LYS A 114 -8.82 -6.89 -16.37
CA LYS A 114 -7.55 -6.14 -16.38
C LYS A 114 -7.74 -4.71 -16.87
N PHE A 115 -8.44 -4.54 -18.00
CA PHE A 115 -8.78 -3.24 -18.57
C PHE A 115 -9.50 -2.33 -17.56
N THR A 116 -10.40 -2.91 -16.76
CA THR A 116 -11.21 -2.16 -15.79
C THR A 116 -10.39 -1.65 -14.60
N ILE A 117 -9.38 -2.39 -14.16
CA ILE A 117 -8.61 -2.08 -12.95
C ILE A 117 -7.26 -1.40 -13.23
N GLY A 118 -6.75 -1.42 -14.47
CA GLY A 118 -5.36 -1.07 -14.76
C GLY A 118 -4.93 0.34 -14.34
N ASN A 119 -5.84 1.34 -14.42
CA ASN A 119 -5.56 2.67 -13.88
C ASN A 119 -5.42 2.68 -12.35
N ASN A 120 -6.26 1.93 -11.64
CA ASN A 120 -6.18 1.82 -10.19
C ASN A 120 -4.88 1.14 -9.79
N LEU A 121 -4.49 0.06 -10.48
CA LEU A 121 -3.21 -0.60 -10.24
C LEU A 121 -2.02 0.31 -10.53
N THR A 122 -2.05 1.06 -11.63
CA THR A 122 -1.01 2.07 -11.93
C THR A 122 -0.80 3.04 -10.76
N VAL A 123 -1.90 3.55 -10.20
CA VAL A 123 -1.86 4.45 -9.03
C VAL A 123 -1.36 3.72 -7.79
N THR A 124 -1.84 2.50 -7.52
CA THR A 124 -1.42 1.68 -6.37
C THR A 124 0.08 1.38 -6.40
N TYR A 125 0.59 0.88 -7.53
CA TYR A 125 2.02 0.61 -7.70
C TYR A 125 2.86 1.88 -7.59
N SER A 126 2.37 3.01 -8.10
CA SER A 126 3.05 4.29 -7.92
C SER A 126 3.09 4.72 -6.45
N MET A 127 1.97 4.65 -5.72
CA MET A 127 1.93 4.99 -4.29
C MET A 127 2.84 4.07 -3.46
N ALA A 128 2.82 2.76 -3.74
CA ALA A 128 3.66 1.79 -3.05
C ALA A 128 5.14 2.04 -3.33
N TYR A 129 5.51 2.33 -4.58
CA TYR A 129 6.88 2.66 -4.96
C TYR A 129 7.39 3.89 -4.20
N GLU A 130 6.67 5.01 -4.25
CA GLU A 130 7.13 6.26 -3.62
C GLU A 130 7.19 6.10 -2.08
N LEU A 131 6.16 5.49 -1.47
CA LEU A 131 6.16 5.23 -0.03
C LEU A 131 7.34 4.34 0.40
N LEU A 132 7.57 3.23 -0.31
CA LEU A 132 8.70 2.35 0.00
C LEU A 132 10.03 3.04 -0.27
N ASP A 133 10.13 3.93 -1.26
CA ASP A 133 11.35 4.69 -1.50
C ASP A 133 11.73 5.54 -0.29
N ASP A 134 10.76 6.25 0.28
CA ASP A 134 10.91 7.09 1.48
C ASP A 134 11.22 6.23 2.72
N LEU A 135 10.43 5.18 2.96
CA LEU A 135 10.61 4.29 4.11
C LEU A 135 11.95 3.54 4.05
N MET A 136 12.36 3.06 2.88
CA MET A 136 13.66 2.41 2.72
C MET A 136 14.81 3.39 2.97
N GLU A 137 14.70 4.65 2.52
CA GLU A 137 15.70 5.67 2.85
C GLU A 137 15.83 5.83 4.37
N GLU A 138 14.71 5.92 5.08
CA GLU A 138 14.69 5.99 6.54
C GLU A 138 15.25 4.72 7.22
N ALA A 139 15.04 3.55 6.63
CA ALA A 139 15.55 2.28 7.12
C ALA A 139 17.05 2.06 6.81
N MET A 140 17.64 2.75 5.83
CA MET A 140 19.05 2.56 5.42
C MET A 140 20.05 2.54 6.59
N PRO A 141 20.00 3.45 7.59
CA PRO A 141 20.93 3.43 8.71
C PRO A 141 20.92 2.12 9.52
N LEU A 142 19.85 1.32 9.45
CA LEU A 142 19.74 0.05 10.19
C LEU A 142 20.74 -1.01 9.74
N ILE A 143 21.32 -0.89 8.53
CA ILE A 143 22.43 -1.77 8.08
C ILE A 143 23.70 -1.58 8.92
N LEU A 144 23.82 -0.44 9.61
CA LEU A 144 24.98 -0.10 10.42
C LEU A 144 24.78 -0.59 11.87
N PRO A 145 25.88 -0.91 12.58
CA PRO A 145 25.86 -1.08 14.03
C PRO A 145 25.20 0.12 14.71
N GLU A 146 24.45 -0.13 15.80
CA GLU A 146 23.64 0.87 16.50
C GLU A 146 24.45 2.12 16.88
N GLU A 147 25.68 1.94 17.33
CA GLU A 147 26.61 3.01 17.74
C GLU A 147 27.02 3.97 16.60
N ASP A 148 26.85 3.54 15.34
CA ASP A 148 27.27 4.26 14.15
C ASP A 148 26.11 4.85 13.35
N ARG A 149 24.86 4.41 13.58
CA ARG A 149 23.67 4.87 12.85
C ARG A 149 23.54 6.39 12.83
N LYS A 150 23.70 7.06 13.98
CA LYS A 150 23.60 8.51 14.10
C LYS A 150 24.76 9.26 13.40
N LYS A 151 25.94 8.65 13.33
CA LYS A 151 27.16 9.31 12.80
C LYS A 151 27.30 9.14 11.29
N ALA A 152 26.95 7.97 10.77
CA ALA A 152 27.16 7.61 9.37
C ALA A 152 25.85 7.41 8.59
N GLY A 153 24.70 7.32 9.25
CA GLY A 153 23.40 7.08 8.62
C GLY A 153 23.02 8.15 7.59
N GLY A 154 23.23 9.43 7.91
CA GLY A 154 22.96 10.53 6.96
C GLY A 154 23.85 10.45 5.71
N THR A 155 25.12 10.05 5.85
CA THR A 155 26.00 9.81 4.71
C THR A 155 25.48 8.66 3.87
N LEU A 156 25.09 7.55 4.50
CA LEU A 156 24.58 6.38 3.81
C LEU A 156 23.33 6.71 2.97
N LYS A 157 22.34 7.39 3.57
CA LYS A 157 21.15 7.89 2.85
C LYS A 157 21.54 8.71 1.62
N SER A 158 22.45 9.68 1.80
CA SER A 158 22.89 10.55 0.70
C SER A 158 23.64 9.85 -0.44
N GLN A 159 24.26 8.69 -0.17
CA GLN A 159 25.04 7.94 -1.16
C GLN A 159 24.23 6.84 -1.84
N VAL A 160 23.17 6.35 -1.21
CA VAL A 160 22.30 5.28 -1.72
C VAL A 160 20.90 5.87 -1.93
N ASN A 161 20.73 6.59 -3.04
CA ASN A 161 19.47 7.28 -3.33
C ASN A 161 18.55 6.51 -4.30
N GLU A 162 19.09 5.55 -5.04
CA GLU A 162 18.33 4.81 -6.06
C GLU A 162 17.49 3.70 -5.40
N TYR A 163 16.19 3.63 -5.72
CA TYR A 163 15.22 2.66 -5.19
C TYR A 163 15.76 1.22 -5.15
N PHE A 164 16.23 0.70 -6.29
CA PHE A 164 16.74 -0.67 -6.37
C PHE A 164 18.04 -0.86 -5.58
N SER A 165 18.85 0.18 -5.39
CA SER A 165 20.05 0.09 -4.56
C SER A 165 19.69 0.01 -3.06
N LYS A 166 18.67 0.77 -2.64
CA LYS A 166 18.12 0.70 -1.28
C LYS A 166 17.55 -0.69 -1.01
N GLN A 167 16.68 -1.19 -1.88
CA GLN A 167 16.09 -2.54 -1.82
C GLN A 167 17.17 -3.63 -1.71
N GLN A 168 18.17 -3.62 -2.61
CA GLN A 168 19.22 -4.64 -2.61
C GLN A 168 20.05 -4.63 -1.32
N LEU A 169 20.43 -3.46 -0.81
CA LEU A 169 21.23 -3.36 0.39
C LEU A 169 20.45 -3.79 1.64
N LEU A 170 19.20 -3.35 1.77
CA LEU A 170 18.35 -3.75 2.91
C LEU A 170 18.13 -5.26 2.93
N GLY A 171 17.85 -5.88 1.78
CA GLY A 171 17.70 -7.34 1.67
C GLY A 171 19.01 -8.09 1.93
N GLN A 172 20.12 -7.71 1.30
CA GLN A 172 21.42 -8.39 1.47
C GLN A 172 22.00 -8.27 2.89
N CYS A 173 21.70 -7.18 3.59
CA CYS A 173 22.07 -6.99 4.98
C CYS A 173 21.10 -7.66 5.97
N GLY A 174 20.00 -8.25 5.49
CA GLY A 174 18.98 -8.89 6.33
C GLY A 174 18.22 -7.90 7.22
N VAL A 175 18.09 -6.65 6.79
CA VAL A 175 17.25 -5.66 7.48
C VAL A 175 15.78 -5.92 7.21
N VAL A 176 15.45 -6.29 5.97
CA VAL A 176 14.14 -6.79 5.56
C VAL A 176 14.22 -8.27 5.19
N SER A 177 13.10 -8.97 5.23
CA SER A 177 12.95 -10.35 4.81
C SER A 177 13.23 -10.55 3.31
N GLU A 178 13.57 -11.77 2.90
CA GLU A 178 13.76 -12.11 1.48
C GLU A 178 12.47 -11.93 0.67
N GLU A 179 11.32 -12.22 1.29
CA GLU A 179 9.99 -12.04 0.72
C GLU A 179 9.72 -10.55 0.47
N THR A 180 9.85 -9.70 1.49
CA THR A 180 9.68 -8.25 1.36
C THR A 180 10.67 -7.67 0.35
N ALA A 181 11.93 -8.11 0.34
CA ALA A 181 12.88 -7.68 -0.68
C ALA A 181 12.43 -8.04 -2.10
N SER A 182 11.88 -9.23 -2.30
CA SER A 182 11.33 -9.69 -3.59
C SER A 182 10.10 -8.86 -4.01
N THR A 183 9.17 -8.61 -3.09
CA THR A 183 7.97 -7.80 -3.34
C THR A 183 8.32 -6.34 -3.64
N ILE A 184 9.28 -5.73 -2.93
CA ILE A 184 9.77 -4.37 -3.24
C ILE A 184 10.38 -4.31 -4.64
N GLN A 185 11.16 -5.33 -5.04
CA GLN A 185 11.72 -5.42 -6.38
C GLN A 185 10.61 -5.53 -7.44
N HIS A 186 9.59 -6.35 -7.18
CA HIS A 186 8.41 -6.49 -8.03
C HIS A 186 7.70 -5.16 -8.22
N ILE A 187 7.40 -4.44 -7.13
CA ILE A 187 6.77 -3.12 -7.18
C ILE A 187 7.56 -2.16 -8.09
N GLY A 188 8.89 -2.15 -7.97
CA GLY A 188 9.76 -1.33 -8.82
C GLY A 188 9.68 -1.68 -10.31
N GLY A 189 9.63 -2.97 -10.63
CA GLY A 189 9.48 -3.46 -12.01
C GLY A 189 8.13 -3.09 -12.60
N ILE A 190 7.04 -3.48 -11.95
CA ILE A 190 5.68 -3.24 -12.44
C ILE A 190 5.40 -1.74 -12.55
N ARG A 191 5.78 -0.94 -11.55
CA ARG A 191 5.63 0.52 -11.61
C ARG A 191 6.36 1.12 -12.81
N HIS A 192 7.54 0.61 -13.16
CA HIS A 192 8.26 1.07 -14.35
C HIS A 192 7.42 0.80 -15.60
N ASP A 193 6.94 -0.44 -15.77
CA ASP A 193 6.19 -0.88 -16.94
C ASP A 193 4.88 -0.11 -17.09
N VAL A 194 4.03 -0.08 -16.05
CA VAL A 194 2.70 0.57 -16.13
C VAL A 194 2.78 2.10 -16.19
N VAL A 195 3.86 2.73 -15.72
CA VAL A 195 4.01 4.19 -15.82
C VAL A 195 4.59 4.60 -17.17
N HIS A 196 5.55 3.84 -17.70
CA HIS A 196 6.28 4.22 -18.92
C HIS A 196 5.73 3.60 -20.20
N ASP A 197 5.00 2.49 -20.10
CA ASP A 197 4.24 1.90 -21.18
C ASP A 197 2.73 2.17 -20.98
N VAL A 198 2.11 2.73 -22.00
CA VAL A 198 0.68 3.05 -21.97
C VAL A 198 -0.15 1.80 -22.26
N GLU A 199 0.38 0.86 -23.05
CA GLU A 199 -0.33 -0.38 -23.42
C GLU A 199 -0.47 -1.30 -22.19
N GLU A 200 0.58 -1.40 -21.38
CA GLU A 200 0.59 -2.18 -20.13
C GLU A 200 -0.48 -1.74 -19.13
N ARG A 201 -1.01 -0.51 -19.22
CA ARG A 201 -2.13 -0.08 -18.35
C ARG A 201 -3.46 -0.69 -18.72
N PHE A 202 -3.58 -1.24 -19.93
CA PHE A 202 -4.79 -1.86 -20.44
C PHE A 202 -4.68 -3.38 -20.43
N THR A 203 -3.51 -3.89 -20.80
CA THR A 203 -3.27 -5.34 -20.90
C THR A 203 -2.83 -5.93 -19.58
N LEU A 204 -2.03 -5.21 -18.79
CA LEU A 204 -1.38 -5.70 -17.57
C LEU A 204 -0.64 -7.03 -17.82
N ASP A 205 -0.05 -7.20 -19.01
CA ASP A 205 0.65 -8.43 -19.39
C ASP A 205 1.83 -8.71 -18.46
N THR A 206 2.45 -7.65 -17.91
CA THR A 206 3.49 -7.76 -16.88
C THR A 206 3.02 -8.44 -15.57
N LEU A 207 1.71 -8.57 -15.36
CA LEU A 207 1.07 -9.26 -14.23
C LEU A 207 0.42 -10.60 -14.63
N ASP A 208 0.58 -11.07 -15.86
CA ASP A 208 -0.01 -12.34 -16.30
C ASP A 208 0.53 -13.52 -15.49
N GLY A 209 -0.39 -14.25 -14.86
CA GLY A 209 -0.05 -15.35 -13.94
C GLY A 209 0.56 -14.90 -12.61
N ASP A 210 0.60 -13.59 -12.35
CA ASP A 210 1.22 -12.99 -11.15
C ASP A 210 0.30 -11.95 -10.46
N MET A 211 -0.97 -11.89 -10.86
CA MET A 211 -1.99 -10.99 -10.30
C MET A 211 -2.15 -11.16 -8.78
N ASP A 212 -1.95 -12.36 -8.25
CA ASP A 212 -2.05 -12.63 -6.80
C ASP A 212 -0.94 -11.95 -6.00
N ARG A 213 0.21 -11.61 -6.62
CA ARG A 213 1.31 -10.92 -5.92
C ARG A 213 0.99 -9.47 -5.58
N ILE A 214 -0.08 -8.93 -6.12
CA ILE A 214 -0.60 -7.62 -5.69
C ILE A 214 -0.95 -7.68 -4.19
N ASP A 215 -1.42 -8.82 -3.69
CA ASP A 215 -1.80 -9.01 -2.29
C ASP A 215 -0.58 -9.07 -1.34
N GLU A 216 0.65 -9.22 -1.85
CA GLU A 216 1.90 -9.15 -1.06
C GLU A 216 2.29 -7.71 -0.70
N ILE A 217 1.86 -6.72 -1.49
CA ILE A 217 2.31 -5.32 -1.37
C ILE A 217 2.04 -4.75 0.03
N PRO A 218 0.84 -4.91 0.63
CA PRO A 218 0.58 -4.41 1.97
C PRO A 218 1.53 -5.01 3.02
N GLY A 219 1.93 -6.29 2.87
CA GLY A 219 2.84 -6.97 3.79
C GLY A 219 4.23 -6.33 3.77
N ALA A 220 4.77 -6.14 2.55
CA ALA A 220 6.06 -5.47 2.37
C ALA A 220 6.05 -4.03 2.89
N VAL A 221 4.99 -3.26 2.63
CA VAL A 221 4.84 -1.89 3.17
C VAL A 221 4.82 -1.92 4.70
N ASN A 222 4.08 -2.86 5.30
CA ASN A 222 3.95 -2.95 6.75
C ASN A 222 5.28 -3.29 7.43
N GLU A 223 6.06 -4.23 6.89
CA GLU A 223 7.37 -4.61 7.42
C GLU A 223 8.32 -3.41 7.44
N VAL A 224 8.46 -2.69 6.31
CA VAL A 224 9.37 -1.53 6.24
C VAL A 224 8.86 -0.36 7.10
N TYR A 225 7.55 -0.16 7.17
CA TYR A 225 6.95 0.85 8.03
C TYR A 225 7.27 0.58 9.52
N GLU A 226 7.09 -0.66 9.98
CA GLU A 226 7.38 -1.05 11.36
C GLU A 226 8.87 -0.89 11.70
N LEU A 227 9.77 -1.18 10.75
CA LEU A 227 11.21 -0.94 10.94
C LEU A 227 11.55 0.53 11.19
N VAL A 228 10.82 1.45 10.55
CA VAL A 228 11.06 2.90 10.64
C VAL A 228 10.39 3.52 11.86
N TYR A 229 9.14 3.14 12.14
CA TYR A 229 8.31 3.79 13.16
C TYR A 229 8.14 2.98 14.45
N GLY A 230 8.54 1.71 14.46
CA GLY A 230 8.44 0.83 15.62
C GLY A 230 7.06 0.27 15.90
N GLU A 231 6.10 0.53 15.01
CA GLU A 231 4.74 -0.03 15.04
C GLU A 231 4.26 -0.27 13.61
N PRO A 232 3.41 -1.27 13.36
CA PRO A 232 2.92 -1.55 12.02
C PRO A 232 1.94 -0.46 11.55
N ALA A 233 1.90 -0.22 10.24
CA ALA A 233 0.84 0.58 9.62
C ALA A 233 -0.52 -0.12 9.74
N TYR A 234 -0.51 -1.45 9.72
CA TYR A 234 -1.68 -2.29 9.84
C TYR A 234 -1.45 -3.44 10.80
N GLN A 235 -2.40 -3.63 11.71
CA GLN A 235 -2.58 -4.92 12.33
C GLN A 235 -3.41 -5.74 11.34
N TYR A 236 -2.75 -6.68 10.65
CA TYR A 236 -3.50 -7.76 10.03
C TYR A 236 -4.27 -8.44 11.17
N VAL A 237 -5.58 -8.56 11.01
CA VAL A 237 -6.29 -9.61 11.73
C VAL A 237 -5.66 -10.89 11.19
N ASP A 238 -4.81 -11.52 12.00
CA ASP A 238 -4.23 -12.82 11.67
C ASP A 238 -5.38 -13.76 11.26
N GLU A 239 -5.24 -14.44 10.12
CA GLU A 239 -6.16 -15.50 9.66
C GLU A 239 -6.35 -16.63 10.70
#